data_AF-A0A9C8DYC0-F1
#
_entry.id   AF-A0A9C8DYC0-F1
#
_cell.length_a   1.000
_cell.length_b   1.000
_cell.length_c   1.000
_cell.angle_alpha   90.00
_cell.angle_beta   90.00
_cell.angle_gamma   90.00
#
_symmetry.space_group_name_H-M   'P 1'
#
loop_
_entity.id
_entity.type
_entity.pdbx_description
1 polymer ?
#
loop_
_entity_poly.entity_id
_entity_poly.type
_entity_poly.pdbx_seq_one_letter_code
_entity_poly.pdbx_strand_id
1 'polypeptide(L)'
;MPNINVTLYGDIASYGAGKHIAIMDLDLPDGAVIDTLLQEISLPSTERGYLFVNAVLFDAPGLYASKDELLQNGDHIGIFSIRHMWPYQYRDGIHMSEALQIAMEESGEMKNTYRDINQPESQ
;
A
#
# COMPACT_ATOMS: atom_id res chain seq x y z
N MET A 1 -20.12 -13.19 1.88
CA MET A 1 -19.36 -12.32 0.97
C MET A 1 -19.20 -10.97 1.63
N PRO A 2 -18.01 -10.60 2.12
CA PRO A 2 -17.76 -9.26 2.62
C PRO A 2 -17.78 -8.24 1.48
N ASN A 3 -18.39 -7.08 1.74
CA ASN A 3 -18.30 -5.89 0.89
C ASN A 3 -17.14 -5.00 1.36
N ILE A 4 -16.21 -4.70 0.46
CA ILE A 4 -14.97 -3.97 0.75
C ILE A 4 -14.95 -2.67 -0.05
N ASN A 5 -14.70 -1.55 0.62
CA ASN A 5 -14.53 -0.28 -0.06
C ASN A 5 -13.04 -0.04 -0.36
N VAL A 6 -12.70 0.13 -1.63
CA VAL A 6 -11.32 0.32 -2.10
C VAL A 6 -11.16 1.71 -2.71
N THR A 7 -10.16 2.44 -2.25
CA THR A 7 -9.72 3.70 -2.85
C THR A 7 -8.33 3.56 -3.44
N LEU A 8 -8.20 3.83 -4.74
CA LEU A 8 -6.95 3.80 -5.49
C LEU A 8 -6.46 5.23 -5.75
N TYR A 9 -5.21 5.52 -5.41
CA TYR A 9 -4.60 6.85 -5.56
C TYR A 9 -3.45 6.85 -6.56
N GLY A 10 -3.39 7.91 -7.37
CA GLY A 10 -2.40 8.08 -8.42
C GLY A 10 -2.85 7.45 -9.73
N ASP A 11 -1.90 7.00 -10.54
CA ASP A 11 -2.17 6.39 -11.84
C ASP A 11 -2.79 4.99 -11.76
N ILE A 12 -2.65 4.29 -10.63
CA ILE A 12 -3.37 3.05 -10.37
C ILE A 12 -4.89 3.26 -10.21
N ALA A 13 -5.37 4.51 -10.13
CA ALA A 13 -6.80 4.81 -10.21
C ALA A 13 -7.43 4.34 -11.54
N SER A 14 -6.63 4.18 -12.60
CA SER A 14 -7.11 3.67 -13.89
C SER A 14 -7.69 2.25 -13.81
N TYR A 15 -7.23 1.42 -12.87
CA TYR A 15 -7.80 0.08 -12.60
C TYR A 15 -9.23 0.17 -12.04
N GLY A 16 -9.63 1.32 -11.49
CA GLY A 16 -10.99 1.61 -11.04
C GLY A 16 -11.73 2.65 -11.88
N ALA A 17 -11.36 2.79 -13.16
CA ALA A 17 -11.95 3.78 -14.08
C ALA A 17 -11.82 5.25 -13.62
N GLY A 18 -10.88 5.54 -12.70
CA GLY A 18 -10.52 6.88 -12.27
C GLY A 18 -9.26 7.40 -12.96
N LYS A 19 -8.99 8.70 -12.80
CA LYS A 19 -7.79 9.35 -13.38
C LYS A 19 -6.64 9.49 -12.38
N HIS A 20 -6.95 9.94 -11.17
CA HIS A 20 -6.00 10.13 -10.07
C HIS A 20 -6.53 9.57 -8.74
N ILE A 21 -7.85 9.39 -8.66
CA ILE A 21 -8.55 8.75 -7.56
C ILE A 21 -9.64 7.89 -8.19
N ALA A 22 -9.80 6.67 -7.71
CA ALA A 22 -10.94 5.81 -7.99
C ALA A 22 -11.44 5.22 -6.68
N ILE A 23 -12.76 5.11 -6.53
CA ILE A 23 -13.42 4.47 -5.40
C ILE A 23 -14.32 3.39 -5.95
N MET A 24 -14.25 2.20 -5.37
CA MET A 24 -15.08 1.06 -5.75
C MET A 24 -15.46 0.24 -4.54
N ASP A 25 -16.64 -0.37 -4.61
CA ASP A 25 -17.10 -1.35 -3.65
C ASP A 25 -17.03 -2.73 -4.32
N LEU A 26 -16.38 -3.69 -3.65
CA LEU A 26 -16.15 -5.05 -4.15
C LEU A 26 -16.79 -6.06 -3.21
N ASP A 27 -17.60 -6.96 -3.76
CA ASP A 27 -18.07 -8.14 -3.04
C ASP A 27 -17.07 -9.27 -3.23
N LEU A 28 -16.38 -9.67 -2.17
CA LEU A 28 -15.36 -10.71 -2.20
C LEU A 28 -15.91 -12.04 -1.63
N PRO A 29 -15.30 -13.19 -1.96
CA PRO A 29 -15.67 -14.47 -1.35
C PRO A 29 -15.41 -14.47 0.18
N ASP A 30 -16.11 -15.34 0.90
CA ASP A 30 -15.86 -15.52 2.34
C ASP A 30 -14.43 -16.06 2.56
N GLY A 31 -13.73 -15.51 3.55
CA GLY A 31 -12.33 -15.82 3.79
C GLY A 31 -11.34 -15.10 2.87
N ALA A 32 -11.80 -14.11 2.09
CA ALA A 32 -10.92 -13.30 1.25
C ALA A 32 -9.82 -12.61 2.09
N VAL A 33 -8.63 -12.59 1.53
CA VAL A 33 -7.46 -11.88 2.07
C VAL A 33 -7.07 -10.74 1.14
N ILE A 34 -6.11 -9.90 1.53
CA ILE A 34 -5.57 -8.82 0.68
C ILE A 34 -5.13 -9.34 -0.70
N ASP A 35 -4.49 -10.51 -0.78
CA ASP A 35 -4.11 -11.10 -2.07
C ASP A 35 -5.32 -11.38 -2.99
N THR A 36 -6.45 -11.80 -2.41
CA THR A 36 -7.71 -12.00 -3.16
C THR A 36 -8.20 -10.68 -3.75
N LEU A 37 -8.20 -9.61 -2.96
CA LEU A 37 -8.59 -8.28 -3.41
C LEU A 37 -7.69 -7.76 -4.53
N LEU A 38 -6.37 -7.93 -4.39
CA LEU A 38 -5.40 -7.46 -5.39
C LEU A 38 -5.53 -8.20 -6.72
N GLN A 39 -5.83 -9.50 -6.67
CA GLN A 39 -6.12 -10.31 -7.86
C GLN A 39 -7.43 -9.86 -8.53
N GLU A 40 -8.47 -9.57 -7.76
CA GLU A 40 -9.77 -9.11 -8.28
C GLU A 40 -9.63 -7.81 -9.07
N ILE A 41 -8.87 -6.83 -8.56
CA ILE A 41 -8.62 -5.56 -9.26
C ILE A 41 -7.48 -5.64 -10.28
N SER A 42 -6.85 -6.82 -10.44
CA SER A 42 -5.72 -7.05 -11.34
C SER A 42 -4.55 -6.08 -11.14
N LEU A 43 -4.29 -5.63 -9.91
CA LEU A 43 -3.27 -4.63 -9.60
C LEU A 43 -1.88 -5.30 -9.41
N PRO A 44 -0.89 -5.00 -10.26
CA PRO A 44 0.45 -5.56 -10.11
C PRO A 44 1.15 -5.05 -8.85
N SER A 45 1.87 -5.93 -8.15
CA SER A 45 2.66 -5.55 -6.98
C SER A 45 3.75 -4.52 -7.29
N THR A 46 4.24 -4.46 -8.53
CA THR A 46 5.25 -3.48 -8.97
C THR A 46 4.72 -2.05 -9.08
N GLU A 47 3.39 -1.86 -9.12
CA GLU A 47 2.78 -0.53 -9.17
C GLU A 47 2.26 -0.07 -7.79
N ARG A 48 2.27 -0.98 -6.80
CA ARG A 48 1.78 -0.72 -5.45
C ARG A 48 2.84 -0.03 -4.60
N GLY A 49 2.46 1.09 -4.00
CA GLY A 49 3.23 1.79 -2.98
C GLY A 49 2.75 1.40 -1.58
N TYR A 50 1.97 2.27 -0.95
CA TYR A 50 1.43 2.05 0.39
C TYR A 50 0.04 1.40 0.33
N LEU A 51 -0.23 0.49 1.27
CA LEU A 51 -1.55 -0.09 1.49
C LEU A 51 -2.01 0.19 2.92
N PHE A 52 -3.24 0.67 3.05
CA PHE A 52 -3.90 0.89 4.33
C PHE A 52 -5.15 0.03 4.45
N VAL A 53 -5.40 -0.46 5.66
CA VAL A 53 -6.67 -1.07 6.07
C VAL A 53 -7.20 -0.24 7.23
N ASN A 54 -8.37 0.37 7.09
CA ASN A 54 -9.01 1.16 8.15
C ASN A 54 -8.07 2.22 8.79
N ALA A 55 -7.31 2.93 7.93
CA ALA A 55 -6.29 3.93 8.30
C ALA A 55 -5.05 3.38 9.05
N VAL A 56 -4.89 2.07 9.13
CA VAL A 56 -3.68 1.39 9.61
C VAL A 56 -2.79 1.05 8.43
N LEU A 57 -1.49 1.28 8.53
CA LEU A 57 -0.52 0.99 7.48
C LEU A 57 -0.13 -0.49 7.49
N PHE A 58 -0.26 -1.14 6.33
CA PHE A 58 -0.09 -2.58 6.17
C PHE A 58 1.01 -2.96 5.17
N ASP A 59 1.19 -2.19 4.10
CA ASP A 59 2.33 -2.34 3.18
C ASP A 59 3.04 -1.01 2.95
N ALA A 60 4.35 -1.07 2.70
CA ALA A 60 5.17 0.03 2.25
C ALA A 60 5.94 -0.35 0.96
N PRO A 61 6.45 0.63 0.19
CA PRO A 61 7.33 0.36 -0.95
C PRO A 61 8.46 -0.62 -0.59
N GLY A 62 8.47 -1.79 -1.24
CA GLY A 62 9.46 -2.85 -1.00
C GLY A 62 9.17 -3.76 0.20
N LEU A 63 8.07 -3.54 0.93
CA LEU A 63 7.66 -4.32 2.09
C LEU A 63 6.16 -4.65 2.02
N TYR A 64 5.85 -5.86 1.59
CA TYR A 64 4.49 -6.33 1.34
C TYR A 64 4.09 -7.42 2.34
N ALA A 65 3.81 -7.02 3.57
CA ALA A 65 3.53 -7.93 4.68
C ALA A 65 2.05 -8.38 4.74
N SER A 66 1.15 -7.62 4.10
CA SER A 66 -0.29 -7.79 4.29
C SER A 66 -0.95 -8.90 3.49
N LYS A 67 -0.18 -9.69 2.72
CA LYS A 67 -0.71 -10.63 1.72
C LYS A 67 -1.82 -11.54 2.26
N ASP A 68 -1.61 -12.12 3.43
CA ASP A 68 -2.48 -13.13 4.05
C ASP A 68 -3.46 -12.52 5.07
N GLU A 69 -3.56 -11.19 5.13
CA GLU A 69 -4.45 -10.49 6.07
C GLU A 69 -5.90 -10.63 5.65
N LEU A 70 -6.73 -11.11 6.59
CA LEU A 70 -8.14 -11.40 6.38
C LEU A 70 -8.95 -10.11 6.25
N LEU A 71 -9.75 -10.02 5.18
CA LEU A 71 -10.66 -8.90 4.96
C LEU A 71 -12.01 -9.14 5.63
N GLN A 72 -12.49 -8.11 6.32
CA GLN A 72 -13.79 -8.11 6.99
C GLN A 72 -14.79 -7.24 6.24
N ASN A 73 -16.07 -7.60 6.36
CA ASN A 73 -17.14 -6.83 5.73
C ASN A 73 -17.15 -5.38 6.26
N GLY A 74 -17.08 -4.42 5.33
CA GLY A 74 -17.05 -2.99 5.64
C GLY A 74 -15.64 -2.41 5.79
N ASP A 75 -14.58 -3.20 5.59
CA ASP A 75 -13.22 -2.68 5.59
C ASP A 75 -13.01 -1.64 4.48
N HIS A 76 -12.24 -0.61 4.82
CA HIS A 76 -11.81 0.43 3.90
C HIS A 76 -10.33 0.27 3.57
N ILE A 77 -10.03 0.08 2.28
CA ILE A 77 -8.70 -0.19 1.77
C ILE A 77 -8.21 0.99 0.94
N GLY A 78 -7.10 1.60 1.36
CA GLY A 78 -6.44 2.68 0.62
C GLY A 78 -5.16 2.18 -0.03
N ILE A 79 -5.04 2.26 -1.36
CA ILE A 79 -3.85 1.84 -2.09
C ILE A 79 -3.27 3.02 -2.86
N PHE A 80 -1.98 3.29 -2.66
CA PHE A 80 -1.25 4.35 -3.34
C PHE A 80 -0.35 3.76 -4.43
N SER A 81 -0.27 4.45 -5.56
CA SER A 81 0.74 4.16 -6.58
C SER A 81 2.16 4.32 -6.03
N ILE A 82 3.06 3.42 -6.44
CA ILE A 82 4.50 3.51 -6.14
C ILE A 82 5.11 4.83 -6.65
N ARG A 83 4.56 5.40 -7.74
CA ARG A 83 5.07 6.63 -8.40
C ARG A 83 4.55 7.90 -7.75
N HIS A 84 3.41 7.82 -7.04
CA HIS A 84 2.81 8.94 -6.34
C HIS A 84 2.96 8.71 -4.84
N MET A 85 4.20 8.92 -4.38
CA MET A 85 4.57 8.69 -2.98
C MET A 85 3.81 9.61 -2.03
N TRP A 86 3.45 9.03 -0.89
CA TRP A 86 2.97 9.78 0.25
C TRP A 86 4.15 10.50 0.92
N PRO A 87 4.08 11.84 1.14
CA PRO A 87 5.20 12.60 1.69
C PRO A 87 5.67 12.03 3.04
N TYR A 88 6.99 11.90 3.21
CA TYR A 88 7.62 11.34 4.41
C TYR A 88 7.14 11.99 5.72
N GLN A 89 6.82 13.29 5.68
CA GLN A 89 6.29 14.06 6.81
C GLN A 89 4.99 13.52 7.42
N TYR A 90 4.27 12.63 6.72
CA TYR A 90 3.07 11.99 7.26
C TYR A 90 3.39 10.67 7.97
N ARG A 91 4.62 10.14 7.89
CA ARG A 91 4.98 8.81 8.42
C ARG A 91 5.14 8.78 9.94
N ASP A 92 5.50 9.90 10.57
CA ASP A 92 5.67 9.96 12.03
C ASP A 92 4.31 9.81 12.73
N GLY A 93 4.17 8.79 13.57
CA GLY A 93 2.97 8.54 14.39
C GLY A 93 1.87 7.73 13.72
N ILE A 94 2.12 7.17 12.53
CA ILE A 94 1.15 6.27 11.88
C ILE A 94 1.12 4.93 12.59
N HIS A 95 -0.09 4.45 12.84
CA HIS A 95 -0.30 3.09 13.32
C HIS A 95 0.02 2.09 12.21
N MET A 96 0.99 1.21 12.46
CA MET A 96 1.40 0.13 11.56
C MET A 96 0.87 -1.20 12.05
N SER A 97 0.50 -2.10 11.15
CA SER A 97 0.14 -3.46 11.51
C SER A 97 1.32 -4.19 12.15
N GLU A 98 1.03 -5.19 12.98
CA GLU A 98 2.06 -6.01 13.63
C GLU A 98 2.93 -6.73 12.59
N ALA A 99 2.32 -7.28 11.54
CA ALA A 99 3.01 -7.92 10.43
C ALA A 99 4.01 -6.97 9.74
N LEU A 100 3.63 -5.71 9.51
CA LEU A 100 4.51 -4.73 8.90
C LEU A 100 5.67 -4.36 9.83
N GLN A 101 5.41 -4.18 11.13
CA GLN A 101 6.45 -3.89 12.12
C GLN A 101 7.52 -4.99 12.16
N ILE A 102 7.10 -6.26 12.21
CA ILE A 102 7.99 -7.42 12.17
C ILE A 102 8.82 -7.41 10.88
N ALA A 103 8.16 -7.22 9.74
CA ALA A 103 8.84 -7.23 8.44
C ALA A 103 9.86 -6.07 8.32
N MET A 104 9.61 -4.92 8.95
CA MET A 104 10.56 -3.80 9.00
C MET A 104 11.78 -4.14 9.86
N GLU A 105 11.58 -4.73 11.03
CA GLU A 105 12.68 -5.17 11.92
C GLU A 105 13.57 -6.22 11.23
N GLU A 106 12.98 -7.17 10.52
CA GLU A 106 13.72 -8.20 9.76
C GLU A 106 14.47 -7.65 8.55
N SER A 107 13.93 -6.61 7.91
CA SER A 107 14.56 -5.97 6.74
C SER A 107 15.79 -5.11 7.09
N GLY A 108 15.98 -4.81 8.39
CA GLY A 108 16.98 -3.86 8.88
C GLY A 108 16.58 -2.41 8.59
N GLU A 109 16.99 -1.47 9.45
CA GLU A 109 16.66 -0.05 9.32
C GLU A 109 16.77 0.42 7.86
N MET A 110 15.68 0.97 7.31
CA MET A 110 15.68 1.67 6.03
C MET A 110 16.80 2.71 6.06
N LYS A 111 17.96 2.36 5.52
CA LYS A 111 19.05 3.30 5.30
C LYS A 111 18.53 4.31 4.30
N ASN A 112 18.12 5.47 4.77
CA ASN A 112 17.92 6.65 3.95
C ASN A 112 19.26 7.00 3.29
N THR A 113 19.58 6.35 2.17
CA THR A 113 20.60 6.84 1.26
C THR A 113 19.99 8.02 0.52
N TYR A 114 20.03 9.19 1.17
CA TYR A 114 20.03 10.44 0.42
C TYR A 114 21.26 10.40 -0.48
N ARG A 115 21.05 10.02 -1.74
CA ARG A 115 22.03 10.29 -2.79
C ARG A 115 21.93 11.80 -3.03
N ASP A 116 22.78 12.53 -2.33
CA ASP A 116 22.92 13.97 -2.46
C ASP A 116 23.30 14.25 -3.93
N ILE A 117 22.35 14.77 -4.70
CA ILE A 117 22.53 15.08 -6.13
C ILE A 117 23.44 16.29 -6.37
N ASN A 118 24.09 16.81 -5.32
CA ASN A 118 24.94 18.00 -5.37
C ASN A 118 26.36 17.77 -4.83
N GLN A 119 26.91 16.56 -4.85
CA GLN A 119 28.36 16.39 -4.68
C GLN A 119 29.07 16.44 -6.05
N PRO A 120 29.91 17.46 -6.33
CA PRO A 120 30.78 17.42 -7.49
C PRO A 120 31.81 16.30 -7.32
N GLU A 121 32.01 15.52 -8.38
CA GLU A 121 33.05 14.49 -8.44
C GLU A 121 34.42 15.13 -8.17
N SER A 122 35.01 14.80 -7.02
CA SER A 122 36.42 15.08 -6.75
C SER A 122 37.27 14.06 -7.50
N GLN A 123 38.13 14.58 -8.36
CA GLN A 123 39.16 13.87 -9.14
C GLN A 123 40.09 13.02 -8.28
#